data_AF-A0A1W9QT75-F1
#
_entry.id   AF-A0A1W9QT75-F1
#
_cell.length_a   1.000
_cell.length_b   1.000
_cell.length_c   1.000
_cell.angle_alpha   90.00
_cell.angle_beta   90.00
_cell.angle_gamma   90.00
#
_symmetry.space_group_name_H-M   'P 1'
#
loop_
_entity.id
_entity.type
_entity.pdbx_description
1 polymer ?
#
loop_
_entity_poly.entity_id
_entity_poly.type
_entity_poly.pdbx_seq_one_letter_code
_entity_poly.pdbx_strand_id
1 'polypeptide(L)' 'MKENNIFARRYFYPLISEFPPYNALPSAKQEFLPNAQKMAEQVICLPLYSEITEQALKKTCNVITKQNG' A
#
# COMPACT_ATOMS: atom_id res chain seq x y z
N MET A 1 -4.92 8.18 -8.32
CA MET A 1 -6.04 7.28 -7.91
C MET A 1 -7.22 8.01 -7.27
N LYS A 2 -7.04 8.82 -6.21
CA LYS A 2 -8.16 9.55 -5.55
C LYS A 2 -8.97 10.42 -6.51
N GLU A 3 -8.30 11.15 -7.40
CA GLU A 3 -8.94 11.96 -8.46
C GLU A 3 -9.83 11.15 -9.42
N ASN A 4 -9.60 9.84 -9.51
CA ASN A 4 -10.38 8.92 -10.33
C ASN A 4 -11.49 8.21 -9.52
N ASN A 5 -11.77 8.65 -8.29
CA ASN A 5 -12.68 7.99 -7.34
C ASN A 5 -12.29 6.53 -7.02
N ILE A 6 -10.97 6.25 -7.01
CA ILE A 6 -10.43 4.94 -6.61
C ILE A 6 -9.78 5.11 -5.22
N PHE A 7 -10.41 4.51 -4.21
CA PHE A 7 -9.98 4.58 -2.81
C PHE A 7 -9.02 3.44 -2.46
N ALA A 8 -7.82 3.49 -3.01
CA ALA A 8 -6.75 2.56 -2.64
C ALA A 8 -6.22 2.86 -1.22
N ARG A 9 -5.73 1.83 -0.54
CA ARG A 9 -5.11 1.91 0.79
C ARG A 9 -3.66 1.43 0.72
N ARG A 10 -2.85 1.76 1.72
CA ARG A 10 -1.50 1.19 1.87
C ARG A 10 -1.52 0.23 3.04
N TYR A 11 -1.53 -1.07 2.78
CA TYR A 11 -1.40 -2.07 3.83
C TYR A 11 -0.10 -2.86 3.69
N PHE A 12 0.80 -2.87 4.68
CA PHE A 12 0.79 -2.08 5.92
C PHE A 12 1.85 -0.98 5.85
N TYR A 13 1.40 0.27 5.99
CA TYR A 13 2.25 1.44 6.10
C TYR A 13 1.66 2.43 7.10
N PRO A 14 2.44 2.98 8.04
CA PRO A 14 3.85 2.65 8.35
C PRO A 14 4.03 1.21 8.89
N LEU A 15 5.27 0.74 9.02
CA LEU A 15 5.58 -0.59 9.59
C LEU A 15 5.20 -0.63 11.08
N ILE A 16 4.82 -1.80 11.60
CA ILE A 16 4.53 -1.98 13.04
C ILE A 16 5.71 -1.57 13.93
N SER A 17 6.95 -1.78 13.46
CA SER A 17 8.18 -1.39 14.13
C SER A 17 8.34 0.13 14.30
N GLU A 18 7.57 0.95 13.58
CA GLU A 18 7.60 2.41 13.69
C GLU A 18 6.60 2.92 14.74
N PHE A 19 5.74 2.05 15.28
CA PHE A 19 4.75 2.40 16.30
C PHE A 19 5.23 2.06 17.73
N PRO A 20 4.85 2.86 18.74
CA PRO A 20 5.01 2.46 20.14
C PRO A 20 4.18 1.21 20.48
N PRO A 21 4.69 0.33 21.37
CA PRO A 21 5.99 0.40 22.04
C PRO A 21 7.15 -0.21 21.21
N TYR A 22 6.86 -0.77 20.03
CA TYR A 22 7.82 -1.55 19.24
C TYR A 22 8.99 -0.73 18.71
N ASN A 23 8.78 0.56 18.45
CA ASN A 23 9.82 1.48 17.98
C ASN A 23 11.00 1.69 18.95
N ALA A 24 10.85 1.31 20.22
CA ALA A 24 11.93 1.37 21.20
C ALA A 24 12.86 0.15 21.16
N LEU A 25 12.50 -0.92 20.45
CA LEU A 25 13.29 -2.15 20.40
C LEU A 25 14.51 -1.95 19.48
N PRO A 26 15.72 -2.43 19.85
CA PRO A 26 16.89 -2.35 18.97
C PRO A 26 16.66 -3.01 17.61
N SER A 27 15.86 -4.09 17.56
CA SER A 27 15.49 -4.79 16.33
C SER A 27 14.54 -4.01 15.42
N ALA A 28 13.89 -2.96 15.92
CA ALA A 28 13.00 -2.11 15.14
C ALA A 28 13.76 -1.08 14.27
N LYS A 29 15.09 -0.98 14.42
CA LYS A 29 15.90 -0.08 13.60
C LYS A 29 15.77 -0.46 12.13
N GLN A 30 15.65 0.57 11.31
CA GLN A 30 15.49 0.51 9.87
C GLN A 30 16.57 -0.36 9.18
N GLU A 31 17.82 -0.28 9.65
CA GLU A 31 18.95 -1.07 9.15
C GLU A 31 18.75 -2.59 9.25
N PHE A 32 17.91 -3.07 10.18
CA PHE A 32 17.59 -4.49 10.34
C PHE A 32 16.35 -4.93 9.55
N LEU A 33 15.61 -3.98 8.98
CA LEU A 33 14.33 -4.22 8.31
C LEU A 33 14.29 -3.71 6.85
N PRO A 34 15.36 -3.84 6.04
CA PRO A 34 15.42 -3.20 4.72
C PRO A 34 14.34 -3.71 3.75
N ASN A 35 14.04 -5.01 3.79
CA ASN A 35 13.01 -5.60 2.94
C ASN A 35 11.60 -5.20 3.36
N ALA A 36 11.34 -5.14 4.68
CA ALA A 36 10.05 -4.75 5.20
C ALA A 36 9.75 -3.28 4.86
N GLN A 37 10.75 -2.40 5.00
CA GLN A 37 10.60 -0.99 4.66
C GLN A 37 10.36 -0.80 3.17
N LYS A 38 11.17 -1.46 2.33
CA LYS A 38 10.98 -1.41 0.88
C LYS A 38 9.57 -1.82 0.49
N MET A 39 9.03 -2.89 1.09
CA MET A 39 7.68 -3.34 0.81
C MET A 39 6.62 -2.34 1.30
N ALA A 40 6.76 -1.81 2.51
CA ALA A 40 5.82 -0.83 3.07
C ALA A 40 5.76 0.47 2.24
N GLU A 41 6.88 0.90 1.66
CA GLU A 41 6.96 2.08 0.79
C GLU A 41 6.35 1.85 -0.59
N GLN A 42 6.38 0.61 -1.09
CA GLN A 42 5.94 0.26 -2.45
C GLN A 42 4.53 -0.33 -2.53
N VAL A 43 3.97 -0.80 -1.42
CA VAL A 43 2.68 -1.49 -1.42
C VAL A 43 1.50 -0.54 -1.66
N ILE A 44 0.58 -0.98 -2.53
CA ILE A 44 -0.72 -0.35 -2.70
C ILE A 44 -1.80 -1.44 -2.77
N CYS A 45 -2.84 -1.27 -1.97
CA CYS A 45 -4.00 -2.14 -1.91
C CYS A 45 -5.13 -1.53 -2.73
N LEU A 46 -5.53 -2.24 -3.76
CA LEU A 46 -6.62 -1.84 -4.64
C LEU A 46 -7.98 -2.23 -4.04
N PRO A 47 -9.06 -1.52 -4.40
CA PRO A 47 -10.40 -1.91 -3.96
C PRO A 47 -10.73 -3.34 -4.41
N LEU A 48 -11.11 -4.18 -3.44
CA LEU A 48 -11.54 -5.55 -3.66
C LEU A 48 -12.72 -5.85 -2.72
N TYR A 49 -13.91 -6.03 -3.29
CA TYR A 49 -15.14 -6.35 -2.57
C TYR A 49 -16.11 -7.05 -3.53
N SER A 50 -17.06 -7.83 -3.00
CA SER A 50 -17.96 -8.69 -3.80
C SER A 50 -18.83 -7.94 -4.81
N GLU A 51 -19.13 -6.67 -4.54
CA GLU A 51 -19.98 -5.82 -5.38
C GLU A 51 -19.20 -5.00 -6.42
N ILE A 52 -17.89 -5.25 -6.57
CA ILE A 52 -17.08 -4.51 -7.54
C ILE A 52 -17.54 -4.83 -8.97
N THR A 53 -17.89 -3.80 -9.73
CA THR A 53 -18.32 -3.97 -11.12
C THR A 53 -17.12 -4.18 -12.03
N GLU A 54 -17.33 -4.91 -13.14
CA GLU A 54 -16.29 -5.09 -14.17
C GLU A 54 -15.79 -3.74 -14.71
N GLN A 55 -16.68 -2.75 -14.82
CA GLN A 55 -16.31 -1.39 -15.23
C GLN A 55 -15.38 -0.71 -14.22
N ALA A 56 -15.66 -0.83 -12.92
CA ALA A 56 -14.80 -0.29 -11.86
C ALA A 56 -13.44 -0.99 -11.83
N LEU A 57 -13.42 -2.31 -12.06
CA LEU A 57 -12.19 -3.10 -12.18
C LEU A 57 -11.34 -2.62 -13.36
N LYS A 58 -11.92 -2.55 -14.57
CA LYS A 58 -11.23 -2.08 -15.78
C LYS A 58 -10.71 -0.65 -15.61
N LYS A 59 -11.50 0.24 -15.00
CA LYS A 59 -11.06 1.61 -14.68
C LYS A 59 -9.83 1.58 -13.76
N THR A 60 -9.85 0.76 -12.72
CA THR A 60 -8.73 0.63 -11.78
C THR A 60 -7.47 0.13 -12.48
N CYS A 61 -7.56 -0.94 -13.27
CA CYS A 61 -6.43 -1.46 -14.05
C CYS A 61 -5.89 -0.40 -15.03
N ASN A 62 -6.76 0.30 -15.75
CA ASN A 62 -6.36 1.32 -16.72
C ASN A 62 -5.65 2.51 -16.07
N VAL A 63 -6.08 2.93 -14.88
CA VAL A 63 -5.40 4.02 -14.14
C VAL A 63 -4.00 3.58 -13.71
N ILE A 64 -3.82 2.32 -13.29
CA ILE A 64 -2.51 1.80 -12.87
C ILE A 64 -1.57 1.66 -14.06
N THR A 65 -2.03 1.07 -15.16
CA THR A 65 -1.18 0.83 -16.33
C THR A 65 -0.78 2.11 -17.04
N LYS A 66 -1.65 3.14 -17.05
CA LYS A 66 -1.32 4.46 -17.60
C LYS A 66 -0.36 5.28 -16.75
N GLN A 67 -0.22 5.00 -15.46
CA GLN A 67 0.76 5.69 -14.61
C GLN A 67 2.19 5.14 -14.74
N ASN A 68 2.36 3.98 -15.40
CA ASN A 68 3.65 3.32 -15.59
C ASN A 68 4.28 3.58 -16.98
N GLY A 69 3.78 4.57 -17.73
CA GLY A 69 4.39 5.06 -18.98
C GLY A 69 4.65 6.55 -18.89
#